data_AF-A0A954C6B9-F1
#
_entry.id   AF-A0A954C6B9-F1
#
_cell.length_a   1.000
_cell.length_b   1.000
_cell.length_c   1.000
_cell.angle_alpha   90.00
_cell.angle_beta   90.00
_cell.angle_gamma   90.00
#
_symmetry.space_group_name_H-M   'P 1'
#
loop_
_entity.id
_entity.type
_entity.pdbx_description
1 polymer ?
#
loop_
_entity_poly.entity_id
_entity_poly.type
_entity_poly.pdbx_seq_one_letter_code
_entity_poly.pdbx_strand_id
1 'polypeptide(L)'
;MGYPRRSAPQASGWASRIRTFMNTVLRMPPQGGRDEVAAQEARLIEPPPSAPAGTLPCDVLLTVGWGSISLFEAGDVDAFSFFQRGGVSPRSDVEFLTRLDPEDFGTENYKAFGLVRLRQSYAEQVPSLGSLTDFWRSLKRRYGIDTVPRARALVGGEFSIYDPNTASGGVNRVQAQQPERVFARVGPRRFTLGDMLEILRCELSDEQKITWIEGDFQAPPAATEIVHRYYMTCDRQPYVVRHHWRDGKSLYRAETTAAARETVRASGVFSRPASMRRAA
;
A
#
# COMPACT_ATOMS: atom_id res chain seq x y z
N MET A 1 -13.24 -82.71 35.59
CA MET A 1 -13.31 -81.74 34.48
C MET A 1 -13.85 -80.43 35.03
N GLY A 2 -12.95 -79.46 35.27
CA GLY A 2 -13.29 -78.16 35.84
C GLY A 2 -13.23 -77.06 34.78
N TYR A 3 -14.21 -76.17 34.78
CA TYR A 3 -14.17 -74.91 34.03
C TYR A 3 -13.90 -73.76 35.01
N PRO A 4 -12.96 -72.85 34.71
CA PRO A 4 -12.65 -71.73 35.60
C PRO A 4 -13.67 -70.58 35.42
N ARG A 5 -14.10 -70.01 36.54
CA ARG A 5 -14.82 -68.73 36.60
C ARG A 5 -13.88 -67.60 36.17
N ARG A 6 -14.29 -66.80 35.15
CA ARG A 6 -13.65 -65.53 34.79
C ARG A 6 -14.10 -64.43 35.76
N SER A 7 -13.13 -63.78 36.38
CA SER A 7 -13.30 -62.54 37.16
C SER A 7 -13.40 -61.33 36.23
N ALA A 8 -14.31 -60.41 36.54
CA ALA A 8 -14.43 -59.12 35.85
C ALA A 8 -13.27 -58.17 36.25
N PRO A 9 -12.78 -57.30 35.35
CA PRO A 9 -11.76 -56.32 35.69
C PRO A 9 -12.36 -55.14 36.50
N GLN A 10 -11.64 -54.77 37.57
CA GLN A 10 -11.89 -53.59 38.39
C GLN A 10 -11.76 -52.31 37.55
N ALA A 11 -12.85 -51.54 37.46
CA ALA A 11 -12.85 -50.17 36.97
C ALA A 11 -12.43 -49.21 38.09
N SER A 12 -11.13 -49.02 38.30
CA SER A 12 -10.61 -47.98 39.21
C SER A 12 -9.41 -47.29 38.61
N GLY A 13 -9.67 -46.19 37.89
CA GLY A 13 -8.58 -45.38 37.30
C GLY A 13 -9.02 -44.14 36.53
N TRP A 14 -10.29 -44.06 36.10
CA TRP A 14 -10.77 -42.95 35.27
C TRP A 14 -11.24 -41.72 36.06
N ALA A 15 -11.86 -41.92 37.24
CA ALA A 15 -12.39 -40.81 38.04
C ALA A 15 -11.33 -39.93 38.72
N SER A 16 -10.12 -40.47 38.95
CA SER A 16 -9.01 -39.74 39.58
C SER A 16 -8.30 -38.79 38.61
N ARG A 17 -8.18 -39.17 37.32
CA ARG A 17 -7.49 -38.34 36.30
C ARG A 17 -8.32 -37.14 35.83
N ILE A 18 -9.65 -37.20 35.92
CA ILE A 18 -10.53 -36.08 35.54
C ILE A 18 -10.54 -34.97 36.60
N ARG A 19 -10.38 -35.29 37.89
CA ARG A 19 -10.31 -34.27 38.96
C ARG A 19 -9.02 -33.45 38.95
N THR A 20 -7.88 -34.05 38.63
CA THR A 20 -6.60 -33.32 38.58
C THR A 20 -6.51 -32.40 37.36
N PHE A 21 -7.13 -32.78 36.23
CA PHE A 21 -7.22 -31.92 35.05
C PHE A 21 -8.17 -30.74 35.26
N MET A 22 -9.34 -30.96 35.87
CA MET A 22 -10.31 -29.89 36.17
C MET A 22 -9.78 -28.85 37.18
N ASN A 23 -8.96 -29.25 38.16
CA ASN A 23 -8.34 -28.30 39.11
C ASN A 23 -7.11 -27.55 38.54
N THR A 24 -6.54 -28.01 37.43
CA THR A 24 -5.43 -27.32 36.76
C THR A 24 -5.91 -26.34 35.69
N VAL A 25 -7.07 -26.60 35.07
CA VAL A 25 -7.65 -25.75 34.00
C VAL A 25 -8.59 -24.67 34.53
N LEU A 26 -9.09 -24.77 35.77
CA LEU A 26 -10.00 -23.78 36.38
C LEU A 26 -9.35 -22.92 37.48
N ARG A 27 -8.03 -22.77 37.51
CA ARG A 27 -7.43 -21.64 38.22
C ARG A 27 -7.68 -20.38 37.41
N MET A 28 -8.80 -19.72 37.70
CA MET A 28 -8.97 -18.32 37.32
C MET A 28 -7.72 -17.55 37.77
N PRO A 29 -7.08 -16.76 36.88
CA PRO A 29 -6.07 -15.82 37.34
C PRO A 29 -6.73 -14.89 38.37
N PRO A 30 -6.00 -14.43 39.40
CA PRO A 30 -6.52 -13.40 40.29
C PRO A 30 -7.04 -12.23 39.45
N GLN A 31 -8.18 -11.66 39.83
CA GLN A 31 -8.84 -10.56 39.11
C GLN A 31 -7.94 -9.33 38.91
N GLY A 32 -6.77 -9.24 39.56
CA GLY A 32 -5.73 -8.23 39.31
C GLY A 32 -4.88 -8.44 38.05
N GLY A 33 -4.94 -9.60 37.38
CA GLY A 33 -4.14 -9.87 36.17
C GLY A 33 -4.73 -9.34 34.86
N ARG A 34 -6.03 -9.04 34.81
CA ARG A 34 -6.65 -8.47 33.60
C ARG A 34 -6.24 -7.02 33.38
N ASP A 35 -6.10 -6.26 34.46
CA ASP A 35 -5.66 -4.86 34.39
C ASP A 35 -4.15 -4.76 34.10
N GLU A 36 -3.32 -5.69 34.60
CA GLU A 36 -1.90 -5.75 34.26
C GLU A 36 -1.65 -6.21 32.82
N VAL A 37 -2.37 -7.23 32.31
CA VAL A 37 -2.25 -7.66 30.91
C VAL A 37 -2.78 -6.57 29.96
N ALA A 38 -3.90 -5.93 30.28
CA ALA A 38 -4.42 -4.80 29.50
C ALA A 38 -3.49 -3.58 29.57
N ALA A 39 -2.86 -3.30 30.71
CA ALA A 39 -1.88 -2.23 30.85
C ALA A 39 -0.55 -2.55 30.14
N GLN A 40 -0.16 -3.83 30.06
CA GLN A 40 1.03 -4.27 29.33
C GLN A 40 0.79 -4.31 27.82
N GLU A 41 -0.41 -4.69 27.36
CA GLU A 41 -0.84 -4.56 25.97
C GLU A 41 -1.00 -3.09 25.55
N ALA A 42 -1.50 -2.22 26.43
CA ALA A 42 -1.60 -0.78 26.16
C ALA A 42 -0.22 -0.08 26.08
N ARG A 43 0.81 -0.62 26.73
CA ARG A 43 2.19 -0.09 26.68
C ARG A 43 2.96 -0.46 25.40
N LEU A 44 2.48 -1.43 24.63
CA LEU A 44 3.15 -1.92 23.41
C LEU A 44 2.73 -1.19 22.12
N ILE A 45 1.80 -0.23 22.22
CA ILE A 45 1.24 0.42 21.03
C ILE A 45 2.08 1.66 20.66
N GLU A 46 2.87 1.55 19.60
CA GLU A 46 3.79 2.61 19.15
C GLU A 46 3.05 3.79 18.48
N PRO A 47 3.56 5.03 18.58
CA PRO A 47 3.07 6.15 17.77
C PRO A 47 3.33 5.89 16.27
N PRO A 48 2.51 6.46 15.36
CA PRO A 48 2.75 6.31 13.93
C PRO A 48 4.13 6.91 13.56
N PRO A 49 4.96 6.19 12.79
CA PRO A 49 6.21 6.72 12.28
C PRO A 49 5.98 7.78 11.18
N SER A 50 6.99 8.62 10.93
CA SER A 50 6.99 9.57 9.81
C SER A 50 7.54 8.92 8.54
N ALA A 51 6.89 9.16 7.40
CA ALA A 51 7.22 8.51 6.13
C ALA A 51 8.56 8.99 5.52
N PRO A 52 9.30 8.12 4.81
CA PRO A 52 10.46 8.54 4.03
C PRO A 52 10.00 9.35 2.81
N ALA A 53 10.53 10.57 2.68
CA ALA A 53 10.32 11.42 1.51
C ALA A 53 11.34 11.08 0.40
N GLY A 54 10.85 10.86 -0.82
CA GLY A 54 11.66 10.88 -2.03
C GLY A 54 11.36 12.15 -2.82
N THR A 55 12.35 12.72 -3.50
CA THR A 55 12.17 13.94 -4.32
C THR A 55 12.54 13.66 -5.77
N LEU A 56 11.64 13.98 -6.69
CA LEU A 56 11.80 13.87 -8.13
C LEU A 56 12.39 15.19 -8.67
N PRO A 57 13.52 15.17 -9.40
CA PRO A 57 14.21 16.41 -9.80
C PRO A 57 13.66 17.06 -11.07
N CYS A 58 12.73 16.39 -11.75
CA CYS A 58 12.27 16.69 -13.09
C CYS A 58 10.81 16.26 -13.23
N ASP A 59 10.10 16.84 -14.18
CA ASP A 59 8.78 16.32 -14.53
C ASP A 59 8.94 14.99 -15.27
N VAL A 60 8.06 14.03 -14.99
CA VAL A 60 7.92 12.79 -15.73
C VAL A 60 6.62 12.84 -16.51
N LEU A 61 6.75 12.74 -17.83
CA LEU A 61 5.67 12.85 -18.78
C LEU A 61 5.51 11.55 -19.55
N LEU A 62 4.29 11.33 -20.04
CA LEU A 62 3.94 10.27 -20.95
C LEU A 62 3.90 10.80 -22.38
N THR A 63 4.72 10.25 -23.26
CA THR A 63 4.65 10.57 -24.69
C THR A 63 3.51 9.79 -25.34
N VAL A 64 2.59 10.52 -25.96
CA VAL A 64 1.49 9.99 -26.77
C VAL A 64 1.58 10.55 -28.20
N GLY A 65 0.85 9.96 -29.14
CA GLY A 65 1.00 10.32 -30.57
C GLY A 65 0.77 11.79 -30.92
N TRP A 66 0.02 12.53 -30.08
CA TRP A 66 -0.30 13.94 -30.28
C TRP A 66 0.39 14.90 -29.28
N GLY A 67 1.27 14.41 -28.41
CA GLY A 67 1.96 15.28 -27.44
C GLY A 67 2.46 14.55 -26.19
N SER A 68 2.66 15.32 -25.12
CA SER A 68 3.13 14.81 -23.83
C SER A 68 2.11 15.13 -22.73
N ILE A 69 1.84 14.16 -21.87
CA ILE A 69 0.93 14.31 -20.72
C ILE A 69 1.78 14.28 -19.45
N SER A 70 1.69 15.31 -18.60
CA SER A 70 2.38 15.29 -17.31
C SER A 70 1.77 14.22 -16.41
N LEU A 71 2.62 13.30 -15.93
CA LEU A 71 2.20 12.25 -14.98
C LEU A 71 2.59 12.64 -13.55
N PHE A 72 3.81 13.14 -13.38
CA PHE A 72 4.39 13.50 -12.09
C PHE A 72 5.24 14.75 -12.26
N GLU A 73 4.98 15.76 -11.44
CA GLU A 73 5.76 16.98 -11.41
C GLU A 73 7.03 16.79 -10.58
N ALA A 74 8.05 17.60 -10.86
CA ALA A 74 9.22 17.72 -10.00
C ALA A 74 8.82 18.12 -8.57
N GLY A 75 9.51 17.58 -7.57
CA GLY A 75 9.25 17.84 -6.16
C GLY A 75 9.05 16.56 -5.35
N ASP A 76 8.35 16.66 -4.22
CA ASP A 76 8.14 15.54 -3.32
C ASP A 76 7.24 14.47 -3.95
N VAL A 77 7.76 13.24 -3.97
CA VAL A 77 7.01 12.07 -4.42
C VAL A 77 6.05 11.65 -3.33
N ASP A 78 4.76 11.78 -3.65
CA ASP A 78 3.70 11.17 -2.86
C ASP A 78 3.35 9.79 -3.44
N ALA A 79 3.79 8.71 -2.78
CA ALA A 79 3.47 7.33 -3.18
C ALA A 79 1.96 7.00 -3.10
N PHE A 80 1.15 7.90 -2.54
CA PHE A 80 -0.31 7.85 -2.53
C PHE A 80 -0.95 8.78 -3.56
N SER A 81 -0.15 9.33 -4.46
CA SER A 81 -0.58 10.02 -5.67
C SER A 81 -0.42 9.12 -6.89
N PHE A 82 -1.37 9.19 -7.82
CA PHE A 82 -1.32 8.46 -9.07
C PHE A 82 -2.04 9.21 -10.19
N PHE A 83 -1.65 8.94 -11.42
CA PHE A 83 -2.32 9.48 -12.60
C PHE A 83 -3.19 8.41 -13.26
N GLN A 84 -4.42 8.72 -13.65
CA GLN A 84 -5.37 7.78 -14.24
C GLN A 84 -5.83 8.28 -15.62
N ARG A 85 -5.74 7.42 -16.63
CA ARG A 85 -6.31 7.68 -17.97
C ARG A 85 -7.16 6.51 -18.45
N GLY A 86 -8.29 6.82 -19.07
CA GLY A 86 -9.15 5.87 -19.77
C GLY A 86 -8.87 5.86 -21.27
N GLY A 87 -9.67 5.11 -22.02
CA GLY A 87 -9.62 5.10 -23.49
C GLY A 87 -8.30 4.58 -24.08
N VAL A 88 -7.55 3.77 -23.33
CA VAL A 88 -6.27 3.26 -23.83
C VAL A 88 -6.50 2.24 -24.93
N SER A 89 -5.74 2.35 -26.02
CA SER A 89 -5.82 1.42 -27.13
C SER A 89 -5.45 -0.01 -26.69
N PRO A 90 -6.24 -1.04 -27.07
CA PRO A 90 -5.86 -2.44 -26.85
C PRO A 90 -4.60 -2.84 -27.63
N ARG A 91 -4.21 -2.06 -28.64
CA ARG A 91 -2.99 -2.24 -29.43
C ARG A 91 -1.79 -1.46 -28.88
N SER A 92 -1.92 -0.85 -27.69
CA SER A 92 -0.79 -0.22 -27.03
C SER A 92 0.12 -1.30 -26.46
N ASP A 93 1.26 -1.49 -27.10
CA ASP A 93 2.27 -2.46 -26.69
C ASP A 93 3.31 -1.85 -25.75
N VAL A 94 3.44 -0.52 -25.79
CA VAL A 94 4.53 0.23 -25.20
C VAL A 94 4.06 1.62 -24.76
N GLU A 95 4.49 2.06 -23.59
CA GLU A 95 4.40 3.46 -23.15
C GLU A 95 5.81 4.06 -23.02
N PHE A 96 6.00 5.24 -23.59
CA PHE A 96 7.26 5.97 -23.50
C PHE A 96 7.14 7.04 -22.42
N LEU A 97 8.04 6.97 -21.44
CA LEU A 97 8.16 7.98 -20.40
C LEU A 97 9.33 8.90 -20.74
N THR A 98 9.06 10.19 -20.81
CA THR A 98 10.05 11.25 -20.98
C THR A 98 10.17 12.05 -19.70
N ARG A 99 11.28 12.75 -19.53
CA ARG A 99 11.43 13.76 -18.51
C ARG A 99 11.67 15.13 -19.12
N LEU A 100 11.28 16.15 -18.38
CA LEU A 100 11.61 17.53 -18.65
C LEU A 100 12.31 18.09 -17.42
N ASP A 101 13.58 18.50 -17.59
CA ASP A 101 14.36 19.07 -16.51
C ASP A 101 13.93 20.55 -16.31
N PRO A 102 14.03 21.14 -15.10
CA PRO A 102 13.51 22.48 -14.84
C PRO A 102 14.08 23.59 -15.75
N GLU A 103 15.33 23.47 -16.15
CA GLU A 103 15.98 24.39 -17.08
C GLU A 103 15.40 24.33 -18.51
N ASP A 104 14.72 23.23 -18.85
CA ASP A 104 14.16 22.97 -20.18
C ASP A 104 12.67 23.32 -20.27
N PHE A 105 12.05 23.87 -19.21
CA PHE A 105 10.64 24.27 -19.21
C PHE A 105 10.32 25.25 -20.35
N GLY A 106 9.25 24.96 -21.10
CA GLY A 106 8.83 25.77 -22.25
C GLY A 106 9.60 25.47 -23.55
N THR A 107 10.50 24.49 -23.54
CA THR A 107 11.22 24.02 -24.73
C THR A 107 10.71 22.64 -25.17
N GLU A 108 11.21 22.14 -26.31
CA GLU A 108 10.97 20.78 -26.79
C GLU A 108 12.08 19.79 -26.37
N ASN A 109 12.91 20.15 -25.39
CA ASN A 109 14.09 19.36 -24.99
C ASN A 109 13.75 18.17 -24.05
N TYR A 110 12.81 17.33 -24.47
CA TYR A 110 12.41 16.13 -23.73
C TYR A 110 13.50 15.06 -23.77
N LYS A 111 13.82 14.48 -22.61
CA LYS A 111 14.83 13.42 -22.47
C LYS A 111 14.16 12.10 -22.13
N ALA A 112 14.74 10.99 -22.58
CA ALA A 112 14.19 9.66 -22.26
C ALA A 112 14.29 9.36 -20.75
N PHE A 113 13.17 8.96 -20.14
CA PHE A 113 13.12 8.57 -18.73
C PHE A 113 12.99 7.05 -18.57
N GLY A 114 12.04 6.45 -19.27
CA GLY A 114 11.81 5.01 -19.21
C GLY A 114 10.85 4.49 -20.25
N LEU A 115 10.70 3.16 -20.27
CA LEU A 115 9.85 2.44 -21.19
C LEU A 115 8.99 1.45 -20.41
N VAL A 116 7.70 1.37 -20.70
CA VAL A 116 6.83 0.33 -20.15
C VAL A 116 6.42 -0.61 -21.28
N ARG A 117 6.80 -1.89 -21.19
CA ARG A 117 6.40 -2.92 -22.17
C ARG A 117 5.14 -3.61 -21.68
N LEU A 118 4.03 -3.44 -22.40
CA LEU A 118 2.68 -3.88 -21.98
C LEU A 118 2.31 -5.30 -22.45
N ARG A 119 3.30 -6.13 -22.78
CA ARG A 119 3.04 -7.53 -23.17
C ARG A 119 2.85 -8.40 -21.94
N GLN A 120 1.96 -9.39 -22.03
CA GLN A 120 1.62 -10.29 -20.92
C GLN A 120 2.84 -10.98 -20.27
N SER A 121 3.91 -11.23 -21.03
CA SER A 121 5.16 -11.81 -20.51
C SER A 121 5.90 -10.91 -19.50
N TYR A 122 5.64 -9.61 -19.49
CA TYR A 122 6.21 -8.65 -18.54
C TYR A 122 5.21 -8.23 -17.46
N ALA A 123 3.98 -8.75 -17.54
CA ALA A 123 2.94 -8.42 -16.58
C ALA A 123 3.15 -9.19 -15.28
N GLU A 124 3.18 -8.46 -14.18
CA GLU A 124 3.02 -9.01 -12.85
C GLU A 124 1.55 -8.94 -12.45
N GLN A 125 1.10 -9.85 -11.60
CA GLN A 125 -0.22 -9.74 -11.01
C GLN A 125 -0.17 -8.71 -9.89
N VAL A 126 -1.14 -7.79 -9.85
CA VAL A 126 -1.33 -6.94 -8.67
C VAL A 126 -1.66 -7.85 -7.49
N PRO A 127 -0.85 -7.90 -6.43
CA PRO A 127 -1.13 -8.72 -5.26
C PRO A 127 -2.48 -8.37 -4.66
N SER A 128 -3.10 -9.30 -3.94
CA SER A 128 -4.27 -8.96 -3.12
C SER A 128 -3.82 -8.38 -1.79
N LEU A 129 -4.51 -7.36 -1.28
CA LEU A 129 -4.20 -6.84 0.06
C LEU A 129 -4.32 -7.94 1.14
N GLY A 130 -5.28 -8.85 0.99
CA GLY A 130 -5.46 -10.00 1.90
C GLY A 130 -4.29 -10.98 1.92
N SER A 131 -3.51 -11.08 0.84
CA SER A 131 -2.32 -11.95 0.79
C SER A 131 -1.09 -11.38 1.52
N LEU A 132 -1.12 -10.13 1.98
CA LEU A 132 -0.02 -9.47 2.67
C LEU A 132 0.10 -9.91 4.14
N THR A 133 0.33 -11.20 4.39
CA THR A 133 0.28 -11.81 5.72
C THR A 133 1.22 -11.14 6.72
N ASP A 134 2.43 -10.77 6.30
CA ASP A 134 3.42 -10.14 7.18
C ASP A 134 3.02 -8.71 7.56
N PHE A 135 2.39 -7.97 6.64
CA PHE A 135 1.82 -6.65 6.92
C PHE A 135 0.72 -6.77 7.98
N TRP A 136 -0.26 -7.65 7.78
CA TRP A 136 -1.35 -7.85 8.74
C TRP A 136 -0.86 -8.30 10.12
N ARG A 137 0.15 -9.19 10.15
CA ARG A 137 0.77 -9.64 11.39
C ARG A 137 1.49 -8.48 12.10
N SER A 138 2.22 -7.64 11.37
CA SER A 138 2.89 -6.45 11.92
C SER A 138 1.87 -5.45 12.45
N LEU A 139 0.83 -5.16 11.68
CA LEU A 139 -0.22 -4.20 12.03
C LEU A 139 -0.95 -4.62 13.32
N LYS A 140 -1.33 -5.89 13.42
CA LYS A 140 -1.98 -6.44 14.61
C LYS A 140 -1.04 -6.43 15.82
N ARG A 141 0.22 -6.81 15.64
CA ARG A 141 1.21 -6.87 16.74
C ARG A 141 1.55 -5.47 17.28
N ARG A 142 1.75 -4.47 16.40
CA ARG A 142 2.23 -3.13 16.78
C ARG A 142 1.10 -2.19 17.18
N TYR A 143 -0.06 -2.31 16.53
CA TYR A 143 -1.16 -1.36 16.69
C TYR A 143 -2.44 -1.99 17.24
N GLY A 144 -2.52 -3.33 17.29
CA GLY A 144 -3.74 -4.06 17.64
C GLY A 144 -4.85 -3.93 16.60
N ILE A 145 -4.52 -3.52 15.38
CA ILE A 145 -5.45 -3.28 14.27
C ILE A 145 -5.36 -4.44 13.29
N ASP A 146 -6.50 -4.95 12.85
CA ASP A 146 -6.62 -6.07 11.90
C ASP A 146 -7.30 -5.69 10.57
N THR A 147 -7.68 -4.42 10.41
CA THR A 147 -8.32 -3.87 9.22
C THR A 147 -7.77 -2.49 8.88
N VAL A 148 -7.84 -2.08 7.61
CA VAL A 148 -7.41 -0.73 7.18
C VAL A 148 -8.53 -0.08 6.39
N PRO A 149 -8.63 1.27 6.39
CA PRO A 149 -9.60 1.95 5.54
C PRO A 149 -9.30 1.67 4.06
N ARG A 150 -10.34 1.69 3.23
CA ARG A 150 -10.17 1.74 1.78
C ARG A 150 -9.62 3.12 1.38
N ALA A 151 -8.81 3.21 0.34
CA ALA A 151 -8.24 4.46 -0.14
C ALA A 151 -9.34 5.48 -0.52
N ARG A 152 -10.41 5.04 -1.19
CA ARG A 152 -11.55 5.89 -1.57
C ARG A 152 -12.26 6.49 -0.35
N ALA A 153 -12.28 5.78 0.78
CA ALA A 153 -12.88 6.29 2.02
C ALA A 153 -12.11 7.48 2.62
N LEU A 154 -10.85 7.69 2.22
CA LEU A 154 -10.01 8.79 2.68
C LEU A 154 -10.18 10.03 1.80
N VAL A 155 -10.30 9.84 0.48
CA VAL A 155 -10.34 10.91 -0.53
C VAL A 155 -11.68 11.68 -0.53
N GLY A 156 -12.76 11.04 -0.07
CA GLY A 156 -14.09 11.67 0.04
C GLY A 156 -14.84 11.85 -1.29
N GLY A 157 -14.37 11.23 -2.37
CA GLY A 157 -14.97 11.34 -3.71
C GLY A 157 -14.52 10.24 -4.67
N GLU A 158 -14.92 10.37 -5.93
CA GLU A 158 -14.46 9.49 -7.02
C GLU A 158 -13.08 9.92 -7.53
N PHE A 159 -12.32 8.95 -8.04
CA PHE A 159 -11.04 9.22 -8.67
C PHE A 159 -11.25 9.80 -10.07
N SER A 160 -10.55 10.90 -10.38
CA SER A 160 -10.58 11.57 -11.67
C SER A 160 -9.93 10.70 -12.75
N ILE A 161 -10.55 10.66 -13.94
CA ILE A 161 -9.98 10.10 -15.17
C ILE A 161 -9.55 11.26 -16.05
N TYR A 162 -8.35 11.18 -16.62
CA TYR A 162 -7.89 12.13 -17.63
C TYR A 162 -8.76 12.05 -18.88
N ASP A 163 -9.29 13.20 -19.31
CA ASP A 163 -9.99 13.37 -20.57
C ASP A 163 -9.05 14.00 -21.61
N PRO A 164 -8.72 13.28 -22.71
CA PRO A 164 -7.84 13.82 -23.75
C PRO A 164 -8.45 15.00 -24.51
N ASN A 165 -9.79 15.16 -24.51
CA ASN A 165 -10.44 16.25 -25.25
C ASN A 165 -10.32 17.59 -24.52
N THR A 166 -10.28 17.58 -23.19
CA THR A 166 -10.15 18.79 -22.36
C THR A 166 -8.74 18.97 -21.80
N ALA A 167 -7.87 17.96 -21.99
CA ALA A 167 -6.53 17.89 -21.42
C ALA A 167 -6.49 18.16 -19.91
N SER A 168 -7.54 17.76 -19.18
CA SER A 168 -7.72 18.06 -17.76
C SER A 168 -7.96 16.80 -16.93
N GLY A 169 -7.57 16.86 -15.65
CA GLY A 169 -7.85 15.80 -14.68
C GLY A 169 -6.80 14.68 -14.68
N GLY A 170 -7.20 13.52 -14.16
CA GLY A 170 -6.36 12.31 -14.10
C GLY A 170 -5.42 12.22 -12.91
N VAL A 171 -4.97 13.34 -12.34
CA VAL A 171 -4.19 13.33 -11.10
C VAL A 171 -5.09 13.03 -9.90
N ASN A 172 -4.73 12.03 -9.12
CA ASN A 172 -5.46 11.59 -7.94
C ASN A 172 -4.50 11.52 -6.75
N ARG A 173 -4.93 11.99 -5.58
CA ARG A 173 -4.14 11.92 -4.35
C ARG A 173 -4.97 11.39 -3.20
N VAL A 174 -4.45 10.37 -2.51
CA VAL A 174 -5.08 9.82 -1.31
C VAL A 174 -4.63 10.61 -0.09
N GLN A 175 -5.51 11.50 0.37
CA GLN A 175 -5.37 12.28 1.60
C GLN A 175 -6.61 12.05 2.46
N ALA A 176 -6.44 12.04 3.78
CA ALA A 176 -7.58 11.93 4.69
C ALA A 176 -8.33 13.27 4.76
N GLN A 177 -9.53 13.35 4.16
CA GLN A 177 -10.36 14.56 4.22
C GLN A 177 -10.86 14.90 5.63
N GLN A 178 -10.97 13.89 6.49
CA GLN A 178 -11.37 14.01 7.90
C GLN A 178 -10.31 13.34 8.78
N PRO A 179 -9.09 13.92 8.87
CA PRO A 179 -7.96 13.26 9.50
C PRO A 179 -8.22 12.92 10.97
N GLU A 180 -9.04 13.69 11.68
CA GLU A 180 -9.42 13.48 13.08
C GLU A 180 -10.52 12.43 13.31
N ARG A 181 -11.22 11.99 12.24
CA ARG A 181 -12.29 11.01 12.36
C ARG A 181 -11.74 9.69 12.87
N VAL A 182 -12.31 9.17 13.95
CA VAL A 182 -11.91 7.88 14.53
C VAL A 182 -12.26 6.74 13.56
N PHE A 183 -11.24 5.98 13.17
CA PHE A 183 -11.35 4.75 12.40
C PHE A 183 -11.54 3.54 13.32
N ALA A 184 -10.69 3.41 14.34
CA ALA A 184 -10.69 2.27 15.25
C ALA A 184 -10.38 2.67 16.70
N ARG A 185 -10.82 1.83 17.64
CA ARG A 185 -10.45 1.92 19.06
C ARG A 185 -9.85 0.59 19.48
N VAL A 186 -8.63 0.63 20.01
CA VAL A 186 -7.89 -0.54 20.50
C VAL A 186 -7.50 -0.26 21.94
N GLY A 187 -8.19 -0.91 22.88
CA GLY A 187 -8.08 -0.60 24.30
C GLY A 187 -8.37 0.89 24.58
N PRO A 188 -7.46 1.63 25.26
CA PRO A 188 -7.64 3.04 25.54
C PRO A 188 -7.33 3.96 24.34
N ARG A 189 -6.67 3.45 23.29
CA ARG A 189 -6.19 4.26 22.18
C ARG A 189 -7.22 4.39 21.07
N ARG A 190 -7.26 5.58 20.48
CA ARG A 190 -8.07 5.91 19.31
C ARG A 190 -7.12 6.06 18.12
N PHE A 191 -7.45 5.41 17.01
CA PHE A 191 -6.78 5.59 15.74
C PHE A 191 -7.70 6.35 14.82
N THR A 192 -7.24 7.50 14.36
CA THR A 192 -7.94 8.37 13.43
C THR A 192 -7.62 8.00 11.97
N LEU A 193 -8.38 8.54 11.00
CA LEU A 193 -8.08 8.33 9.59
C LEU A 193 -6.71 8.91 9.19
N GLY A 194 -6.28 10.00 9.83
CA GLY A 194 -4.94 10.56 9.70
C GLY A 194 -3.87 9.59 10.21
N ASP A 195 -4.06 9.03 11.41
CA ASP A 195 -3.15 8.02 11.95
C ASP A 195 -3.03 6.81 11.02
N MET A 196 -4.17 6.33 10.49
CA MET A 196 -4.18 5.20 9.58
C MET A 196 -3.44 5.50 8.28
N LEU A 197 -3.59 6.71 7.73
CA LEU A 197 -2.86 7.09 6.52
C LEU A 197 -1.34 7.09 6.76
N GLU A 198 -0.87 7.64 7.89
CA GLU A 198 0.55 7.64 8.25
C GLU A 198 1.10 6.23 8.50
N ILE A 199 0.34 5.37 9.20
CA ILE A 199 0.71 3.95 9.38
C ILE A 199 0.85 3.28 8.01
N LEU A 200 -0.10 3.47 7.10
CA LEU A 200 -0.04 2.88 5.76
C LEU A 200 1.14 3.42 4.94
N ARG A 201 1.48 4.72 5.05
CA ARG A 201 2.65 5.31 4.36
C ARG A 201 3.96 4.65 4.77
N CYS A 202 4.08 4.27 6.04
CA CYS A 202 5.31 3.77 6.62
C CYS A 202 5.44 2.25 6.63
N GLU A 203 4.34 1.52 6.84
CA GLU A 203 4.37 0.07 6.96
C GLU A 203 4.26 -0.65 5.61
N LEU A 204 3.60 -0.04 4.62
CA LEU A 204 3.49 -0.63 3.29
C LEU A 204 4.76 -0.36 2.48
N SER A 205 5.26 -1.40 1.80
CA SER A 205 6.19 -1.19 0.69
C SER A 205 5.49 -0.47 -0.47
N ASP A 206 6.25 0.12 -1.38
CA ASP A 206 5.65 0.91 -2.47
C ASP A 206 4.71 0.08 -3.38
N GLU A 207 5.05 -1.18 -3.67
CA GLU A 207 4.15 -2.10 -4.38
C GLU A 207 2.87 -2.44 -3.58
N GLN A 208 2.99 -2.51 -2.25
CA GLN A 208 1.85 -2.73 -1.37
C GLN A 208 0.96 -1.48 -1.28
N LYS A 209 1.53 -0.27 -1.39
CA LYS A 209 0.77 0.98 -1.52
C LYS A 209 -0.07 0.98 -2.80
N ILE A 210 0.53 0.60 -3.93
CA ILE A 210 -0.18 0.41 -5.20
C ILE A 210 -1.31 -0.61 -5.02
N THR A 211 -1.00 -1.77 -4.43
CA THR A 211 -1.98 -2.83 -4.15
C THR A 211 -3.16 -2.34 -3.32
N TRP A 212 -2.89 -1.58 -2.26
CA TRP A 212 -3.93 -1.04 -1.38
C TRP A 212 -4.85 -0.05 -2.13
N ILE A 213 -4.28 0.88 -2.92
CA ILE A 213 -5.05 1.80 -3.77
C ILE A 213 -5.86 1.03 -4.81
N GLU A 214 -5.23 0.04 -5.46
CA GLU A 214 -5.89 -0.83 -6.44
C GLU A 214 -7.06 -1.64 -5.85
N GLY A 215 -7.07 -1.83 -4.54
CA GLY A 215 -8.18 -2.43 -3.80
C GLY A 215 -9.52 -1.70 -3.99
N ASP A 216 -9.53 -0.43 -4.40
CA ASP A 216 -10.75 0.37 -4.68
C ASP A 216 -11.24 0.29 -6.13
N PHE A 217 -10.50 -0.38 -7.01
CA PHE A 217 -10.86 -0.57 -8.42
C PHE A 217 -11.16 -2.05 -8.70
N GLN A 218 -11.99 -2.70 -7.87
CA GLN A 218 -12.28 -4.14 -8.04
C GLN A 218 -13.20 -4.43 -9.22
N ALA A 219 -14.16 -3.52 -9.49
CA ALA A 219 -15.02 -3.64 -10.64
C ALA A 219 -14.19 -3.43 -11.92
N PRO A 220 -14.36 -4.29 -12.94
CA PRO A 220 -13.73 -4.06 -14.23
C PRO A 220 -14.22 -2.73 -14.83
N PRO A 221 -13.42 -2.07 -15.68
CA PRO A 221 -13.88 -0.93 -16.48
C PRO A 221 -15.07 -1.31 -17.36
N ALA A 222 -15.69 -0.30 -18.00
CA ALA A 222 -16.79 -0.54 -18.92
C ALA A 222 -16.36 -1.50 -20.06
N ALA A 223 -17.32 -2.17 -20.70
CA ALA A 223 -17.01 -3.06 -21.81
C ALA A 223 -16.18 -2.33 -22.88
N THR A 224 -15.15 -3.00 -23.40
CA THR A 224 -14.16 -2.46 -24.35
C THR A 224 -13.20 -1.40 -23.81
N GLU A 225 -13.34 -0.99 -22.55
CA GLU A 225 -12.48 0.02 -21.94
C GLU A 225 -11.18 -0.58 -21.38
N ILE A 226 -10.12 0.22 -21.46
CA ILE A 226 -8.84 -0.04 -20.82
C ILE A 226 -8.44 1.22 -20.08
N VAL A 227 -8.13 1.06 -18.80
CA VAL A 227 -7.69 2.14 -17.91
C VAL A 227 -6.26 1.89 -17.51
N HIS A 228 -5.39 2.88 -17.66
CA HIS A 228 -4.05 2.87 -17.09
C HIS A 228 -4.00 3.77 -15.86
N ARG A 229 -3.38 3.27 -14.80
CA ARG A 229 -3.03 4.05 -13.60
C ARG A 229 -1.53 4.02 -13.41
N TYR A 230 -0.92 5.20 -13.35
CA TYR A 230 0.51 5.42 -13.25
C TYR A 230 0.86 5.78 -11.82
N TYR A 231 1.88 5.13 -11.26
CA TYR A 231 2.37 5.34 -9.91
C TYR A 231 3.85 5.70 -9.94
N MET A 232 4.25 6.57 -9.01
CA MET A 232 5.65 6.86 -8.74
C MET A 232 5.95 6.47 -7.30
N THR A 233 6.91 5.57 -7.14
CA THR A 233 7.38 5.11 -5.84
C THR A 233 8.39 6.08 -5.24
N CYS A 234 8.66 6.00 -3.93
CA CYS A 234 9.58 6.94 -3.27
C CYS A 234 11.02 6.82 -3.79
N ASP A 235 11.41 5.65 -4.32
CA ASP A 235 12.69 5.44 -5.00
C ASP A 235 12.72 5.94 -6.46
N ARG A 236 11.62 6.58 -6.91
CA ARG A 236 11.44 7.24 -8.22
C ARG A 236 11.35 6.24 -9.38
N GLN A 237 10.77 5.08 -9.10
CA GLN A 237 10.47 4.05 -10.08
C GLN A 237 9.02 4.19 -10.55
N PRO A 238 8.77 4.37 -11.86
CA PRO A 238 7.42 4.35 -12.39
C PRO A 238 6.86 2.94 -12.47
N TYR A 239 5.58 2.82 -12.14
CA TYR A 239 4.75 1.64 -12.37
C TYR A 239 3.49 2.01 -13.12
N VAL A 240 2.94 1.05 -13.86
CA VAL A 240 1.65 1.17 -14.55
C VAL A 240 0.79 -0.03 -14.20
N VAL A 241 -0.41 0.21 -13.68
CA VAL A 241 -1.46 -0.80 -13.64
C VAL A 241 -2.35 -0.63 -14.86
N ARG A 242 -2.39 -1.64 -15.71
CA ARG A 242 -3.34 -1.75 -16.82
C ARG A 242 -4.55 -2.53 -16.35
N HIS A 243 -5.72 -1.91 -16.36
CA HIS A 243 -7.00 -2.56 -16.06
C HIS A 243 -7.79 -2.76 -17.36
N HIS A 244 -7.84 -4.01 -17.82
CA HIS A 244 -8.60 -4.41 -19.01
C HIS A 244 -9.96 -4.94 -18.57
N TRP A 245 -11.04 -4.53 -19.25
CA TRP A 245 -12.41 -4.95 -18.94
C TRP A 245 -12.59 -6.49 -18.88
N ARG A 246 -11.83 -7.24 -19.69
CA ARG A 246 -11.89 -8.70 -19.75
C ARG A 246 -10.76 -9.40 -19.01
N ASP A 247 -9.55 -8.86 -19.10
CA ASP A 247 -8.34 -9.59 -18.68
C ASP A 247 -7.96 -9.22 -17.23
N GLY A 248 -8.66 -8.26 -16.63
CA GLY A 248 -8.39 -7.79 -15.29
C GLY A 248 -7.17 -6.89 -15.24
N LYS A 249 -6.42 -6.98 -14.14
CA LYS A 249 -5.31 -6.07 -13.84
C LYS A 249 -3.97 -6.72 -14.11
N SER A 250 -3.07 -5.91 -14.64
CA SER A 250 -1.67 -6.25 -14.81
C SER A 250 -0.81 -5.09 -14.34
N LEU A 251 0.18 -5.39 -13.50
CA LEU A 251 1.18 -4.45 -13.02
C LEU A 251 2.41 -4.54 -13.92
N TYR A 252 2.91 -3.39 -14.34
CA TYR A 252 4.12 -3.27 -15.13
C TYR A 252 5.06 -2.28 -14.45
N ARG A 253 6.33 -2.63 -14.41
CA ARG A 253 7.41 -1.74 -13.97
C ARG A 253 8.07 -1.11 -15.19
N ALA A 254 8.37 0.19 -15.13
CA ALA A 254 9.10 0.85 -16.19
C ALA A 254 10.59 0.42 -16.22
N GLU A 255 11.08 0.08 -17.41
CA GLU A 255 12.50 -0.05 -17.71
C GLU A 255 13.11 1.37 -17.81
N THR A 256 13.69 1.86 -16.71
CA THR A 256 14.36 3.18 -16.68
C THR A 256 15.79 3.06 -17.19
N THR A 257 16.22 4.00 -18.04
CA THR A 257 17.59 3.98 -18.59
C THR A 257 18.64 4.16 -17.49
N ALA A 258 19.89 3.72 -17.72
CA ALA A 258 20.98 3.97 -16.79
C ALA A 258 21.23 5.48 -16.60
N ALA A 259 21.15 6.26 -17.68
CA ALA A 259 21.26 7.72 -17.63
C ALA A 259 20.12 8.36 -16.83
N ALA A 260 18.87 7.91 -17.01
CA ALA A 260 17.74 8.39 -16.21
C ALA A 260 17.92 8.07 -14.72
N ARG A 261 18.31 6.84 -14.39
CA ARG A 261 18.60 6.43 -13.00
C ARG A 261 19.76 7.20 -12.40
N GLU A 262 20.81 7.47 -13.17
CA GLU A 262 21.96 8.22 -12.69
C GLU A 262 21.64 9.70 -12.53
N THR A 263 20.89 10.35 -13.43
CA THR A 263 20.41 11.72 -13.17
C THR A 263 19.54 11.77 -11.92
N VAL A 264 18.60 10.83 -11.78
CA VAL A 264 17.74 10.73 -10.60
C VAL A 264 18.58 10.50 -9.34
N ARG A 265 19.64 9.70 -9.38
CA ARG A 265 20.55 9.50 -8.24
C ARG A 265 21.42 10.72 -7.96
N ALA A 266 22.03 11.29 -9.00
CA ALA A 266 22.94 12.44 -8.96
C ALA A 266 22.23 13.74 -8.62
N SER A 267 20.92 13.82 -8.83
CA SER A 267 20.12 14.98 -8.51
C SER A 267 19.97 15.24 -7.01
N GLY A 268 20.54 14.41 -6.12
CA GLY A 268 21.11 14.73 -4.79
C GLY A 268 20.53 15.83 -3.88
N VAL A 269 19.33 16.36 -4.12
CA VAL A 269 18.84 17.59 -3.50
C VAL A 269 18.14 17.21 -2.19
N PHE A 270 18.96 17.30 -1.14
CA PHE A 270 18.75 17.17 0.29
C PHE A 270 18.90 15.79 0.94
N SER A 271 20.16 15.36 1.01
CA SER A 271 20.69 14.70 2.21
C SER A 271 20.31 15.51 3.49
N ARG A 272 19.33 15.00 4.25
CA ARG A 272 18.94 15.40 5.63
C ARG A 272 18.57 16.88 5.88
N PRO A 273 17.42 17.17 6.52
CA PRO A 273 17.36 18.30 7.43
C PRO A 273 18.23 17.95 8.64
N ALA A 274 19.51 18.31 8.58
CA ALA A 274 20.33 18.38 9.78
C ALA A 274 19.74 19.50 10.64
N SER A 275 18.91 19.09 11.61
CA SER A 275 18.61 19.78 12.86
C SER A 275 18.74 21.31 12.82
N MET A 276 17.59 21.98 12.98
CA MET A 276 17.54 23.13 13.90
C MET A 276 18.27 22.76 15.20
N ARG A 277 19.54 23.15 15.32
CA ARG A 277 20.11 23.48 16.62
C ARG A 277 19.66 24.90 16.91
N ARG A 278 18.78 25.00 17.90
CA ARG A 278 18.34 26.23 18.52
C ARG A 278 19.52 27.11 18.93
N ALA A 279 19.21 28.40 18.92
CA ALA A 279 19.92 29.55 19.42
C ALA A 279 20.78 29.34 20.68
N ALA A 280 21.93 30.02 20.69
CA ALA A 280 22.31 30.99 21.71
C ALA A 280 23.00 32.17 20.99
#